data_AF-A0A1K2IM07-F1
#
_entry.id   AF-A0A1K2IM07-F1
#
_cell.length_a   1.000
_cell.length_b   1.000
_cell.length_c   1.000
_cell.angle_alpha   90.00
_cell.angle_beta   90.00
_cell.angle_gamma   90.00
#
_symmetry.space_group_name_H-M   'P 1'
#
loop_
_entity.id
_entity.type
_entity.pdbx_description
1 polymer ?
#
loop_
_entity_poly.entity_id
_entity_poly.type
_entity_poly.pdbx_seq_one_letter_code
_entity_poly.pdbx_strand_id
1 'polypeptide(L)'
;MKKLILLTLIPSAIFSQVGINNSTPTSTLDITAQASTGATTNVDGMLIPRVNLQRAQLMTAVPTSTLIYVNDISIGTATGIAVDITSTGFYYFDGTKWTAVITSNNNNDWHLTGNTGTNPSNNFIGTSDNQPVVFKINNTNAGTLSSIPFFNTSFGLNTFAYNITGPLNVAFGFQALSANTTGNRNTAIGASALNSNILGNQNTAIGYESLTNSTAGANTGIGYLALRSLTTGSNNIGIGYQAGFDSNAGGTGVGITTGSRNLMLGINTGLPDQTANNQMNIGNIIFGTDVNGTLATPKGNVGIGTSAPTARLEVASGTTGTSGLKFTNINNTTATTQNAAALGVDATGNVVVQNTAPLTTNFKSFSINASSATSSLITIGSLEFRYPTTTCTTTQTYIQVRSTSGANNLGVQHAMFLTAQNTSSFVNTTPITVTPTFADITSLPLNCVQDSHAQFNFFSYTDRTFYRVNVNIADGDSLGFGALGYIFVELQR
;
A
#
# COMPACT_ATOMS: atom_id res chain seq x y z
N MET A 1 -34.07 33.92 -118.20
CA MET A 1 -33.28 34.22 -116.99
C MET A 1 -33.48 33.10 -115.98
N LYS A 2 -32.39 32.76 -115.31
CA LYS A 2 -32.22 31.86 -114.16
C LYS A 2 -33.42 31.83 -113.20
N LYS A 3 -33.73 30.64 -112.65
CA LYS A 3 -33.44 30.27 -111.25
C LYS A 3 -33.65 28.76 -111.09
N LEU A 4 -32.56 28.01 -111.24
CA LEU A 4 -32.46 26.62 -110.80
C LEU A 4 -32.39 26.66 -109.26
N ILE A 5 -33.46 26.22 -108.59
CA ILE A 5 -33.47 26.09 -107.12
C ILE A 5 -32.75 24.78 -106.81
N LEU A 6 -31.49 24.90 -106.40
CA LEU A 6 -30.71 23.79 -105.88
C LEU A 6 -31.21 23.52 -104.44
N LEU A 7 -32.06 22.50 -104.28
CA LEU A 7 -32.53 22.05 -102.98
C LEU A 7 -31.44 21.19 -102.32
N THR A 8 -30.57 21.83 -101.54
CA THR A 8 -29.59 21.14 -100.69
C THR A 8 -30.31 20.53 -99.49
N LEU A 9 -30.50 19.20 -99.49
CA LEU A 9 -30.84 18.47 -98.26
C LEU A 9 -29.63 18.48 -97.33
N ILE A 10 -29.72 19.24 -96.25
CA ILE A 10 -28.79 19.16 -95.13
C ILE A 10 -29.31 18.06 -94.19
N PRO A 11 -28.55 16.98 -93.92
CA PRO A 11 -28.93 16.03 -92.89
C PRO A 11 -28.72 16.68 -91.52
N SER A 12 -29.78 17.20 -90.92
CA SER A 12 -29.80 17.55 -89.49
C SER A 12 -30.15 16.29 -88.70
N ALA A 13 -29.23 15.83 -87.84
CA ALA A 13 -29.54 14.82 -86.85
C ALA A 13 -30.47 15.45 -85.79
N ILE A 14 -31.74 15.05 -85.77
CA ILE A 14 -32.68 15.45 -84.71
C ILE A 14 -32.57 14.41 -83.61
N PHE A 15 -31.94 14.76 -82.50
CA PHE A 15 -32.02 13.96 -81.27
C PHE A 15 -33.41 14.19 -80.66
N SER A 16 -34.35 13.25 -80.84
CA SER A 16 -35.67 13.34 -80.23
C SER A 16 -35.63 12.79 -78.81
N GLN A 17 -35.91 13.63 -77.82
CA GLN A 17 -36.35 13.18 -76.49
C GLN A 17 -37.85 12.83 -76.56
N VAL A 18 -38.29 11.87 -75.76
CA VAL A 18 -39.71 11.50 -75.64
C VAL A 18 -40.22 11.99 -74.30
N GLY A 19 -41.12 12.96 -74.32
CA GLY A 19 -41.87 13.38 -73.14
C GLY A 19 -43.24 12.70 -73.11
N ILE A 20 -43.59 12.05 -72.00
CA ILE A 20 -44.96 11.59 -71.73
C ILE A 20 -45.54 12.54 -70.69
N ASN A 21 -46.59 13.28 -71.07
CA ASN A 21 -47.17 14.34 -70.25
C ASN A 21 -46.14 15.46 -69.87
N ASN A 22 -45.07 15.61 -70.67
CA ASN A 22 -44.02 16.62 -70.51
C ASN A 22 -43.66 17.23 -71.87
N SER A 23 -43.90 18.53 -72.07
CA SER A 23 -43.59 19.23 -73.32
C SER A 23 -42.13 19.69 -73.44
N THR A 24 -41.34 19.57 -72.36
CA THR A 24 -39.94 19.96 -72.30
C THR A 24 -39.13 18.86 -71.61
N PRO A 25 -39.02 17.66 -72.22
CA PRO A 25 -38.33 16.53 -71.61
C PRO A 25 -36.85 16.84 -71.35
N THR A 26 -36.37 16.47 -70.17
CA THR A 26 -34.99 16.71 -69.73
C THR A 26 -34.07 15.50 -69.92
N SER A 27 -34.63 14.34 -70.27
CA SER A 27 -33.90 13.10 -70.56
C SER A 27 -34.47 12.41 -71.82
N THR A 28 -33.86 11.31 -72.27
CA THR A 28 -34.32 10.58 -73.47
C THR A 28 -35.77 10.10 -73.33
N LEU A 29 -36.21 9.74 -72.12
CA LEU A 29 -37.60 9.45 -71.78
C LEU A 29 -37.94 10.14 -70.45
N ASP A 30 -38.76 11.19 -70.50
CA ASP A 30 -39.18 11.98 -69.34
C ASP A 30 -40.70 11.85 -69.16
N ILE A 31 -41.13 11.22 -68.07
CA ILE A 31 -42.54 10.94 -67.78
C ILE A 31 -42.96 11.79 -66.56
N THR A 32 -43.87 12.74 -66.77
CA THR A 32 -44.42 13.57 -65.70
C THR A 32 -45.76 13.03 -65.23
N ALA A 33 -45.98 12.95 -63.91
CA ALA A 33 -47.24 12.55 -63.32
C ALA A 33 -48.41 13.41 -63.82
N GLN A 34 -49.56 12.80 -64.09
CA GLN A 34 -50.79 13.51 -64.46
C GLN A 34 -51.28 14.39 -63.31
N ALA A 35 -51.07 13.96 -62.06
CA ALA A 35 -51.27 14.77 -60.87
C ALA A 35 -50.09 14.56 -59.89
N SER A 36 -49.17 15.52 -59.83
CA SER A 36 -47.99 15.43 -58.97
C SER A 36 -48.27 15.62 -57.47
N THR A 37 -49.49 16.06 -57.10
CA THR A 37 -49.94 16.25 -55.71
C THR A 37 -51.46 16.07 -55.60
N GLY A 38 -51.99 15.70 -54.43
CA GLY A 38 -53.43 15.61 -54.14
C GLY A 38 -53.94 14.19 -53.84
N ALA A 39 -55.27 14.06 -53.70
CA ALA A 39 -55.96 12.81 -53.31
C ALA A 39 -56.59 12.05 -54.50
N THR A 40 -56.12 12.29 -55.73
CA THR A 40 -56.68 11.63 -56.92
C THR A 40 -56.36 10.14 -56.92
N THR A 41 -57.27 9.29 -57.39
CA THR A 41 -57.06 7.83 -57.49
C THR A 41 -56.58 7.37 -58.87
N ASN A 42 -56.21 8.31 -59.75
CA ASN A 42 -55.69 7.98 -61.08
C ASN A 42 -54.32 7.32 -60.95
N VAL A 43 -54.04 6.33 -61.81
CA VAL A 43 -52.78 5.60 -61.79
C VAL A 43 -51.75 6.35 -62.63
N ASP A 44 -50.74 6.92 -61.99
CA ASP A 44 -49.51 7.40 -62.62
C ASP A 44 -48.41 6.34 -62.53
N GLY A 45 -47.60 6.19 -63.58
CA GLY A 45 -46.46 5.29 -63.60
C GLY A 45 -46.18 4.65 -64.96
N MET A 46 -45.22 3.72 -64.97
CA MET A 46 -44.85 2.95 -66.15
C MET A 46 -45.14 1.46 -65.92
N LEU A 47 -45.95 0.86 -66.80
CA LEU A 47 -46.18 -0.58 -66.77
C LEU A 47 -44.99 -1.30 -67.42
N ILE A 48 -44.24 -2.01 -66.60
CA ILE A 48 -43.12 -2.85 -67.04
C ILE A 48 -43.65 -4.20 -67.55
N PRO A 49 -43.06 -4.79 -68.61
CA PRO A 49 -43.44 -6.11 -69.12
C PRO A 49 -43.46 -7.18 -68.02
N ARG A 50 -44.57 -7.92 -67.94
CA ARG A 50 -44.75 -9.02 -67.00
C ARG A 50 -44.38 -10.35 -67.66
N VAL A 51 -43.56 -11.15 -67.00
CA VAL A 51 -43.14 -12.47 -67.47
C VAL A 51 -43.14 -13.49 -66.33
N ASN A 52 -43.31 -14.77 -66.62
CA ASN A 52 -43.08 -15.82 -65.62
C ASN A 52 -41.60 -16.20 -65.56
N LEU A 53 -41.22 -16.96 -64.53
CA LEU A 53 -39.86 -17.45 -64.32
C LEU A 53 -39.30 -18.18 -65.56
N GLN A 54 -40.07 -19.09 -66.15
CA GLN A 54 -39.67 -19.81 -67.35
C GLN A 54 -39.36 -18.87 -68.52
N ARG A 55 -40.18 -17.83 -68.73
CA ARG A 55 -39.95 -16.85 -69.81
C ARG A 55 -38.68 -16.05 -69.55
N ALA A 56 -38.45 -15.60 -68.32
CA ALA A 56 -37.22 -14.91 -67.93
C ALA A 56 -35.97 -15.78 -68.12
N GLN A 57 -36.05 -17.07 -67.76
CA GLN A 57 -34.99 -18.07 -67.92
C GLN A 57 -34.61 -18.30 -69.39
N LEU A 58 -35.58 -18.31 -70.29
CA LEU A 58 -35.39 -18.62 -71.71
C LEU A 58 -35.03 -17.40 -72.57
N MET A 59 -34.89 -16.20 -72.00
CA MET A 59 -34.49 -15.03 -72.78
C MET A 59 -33.01 -15.12 -73.17
N THR A 60 -32.71 -14.81 -74.43
CA THR A 60 -31.34 -14.81 -74.96
C THR A 60 -30.97 -13.43 -75.47
N ALA A 61 -29.69 -13.06 -75.40
CA ALA A 61 -29.19 -11.75 -75.84
C ALA A 61 -29.94 -10.56 -75.20
N VAL A 62 -30.29 -10.68 -73.91
CA VAL A 62 -30.98 -9.63 -73.16
C VAL A 62 -30.03 -8.43 -72.99
N PRO A 63 -30.41 -7.22 -73.42
CA PRO A 63 -29.61 -6.04 -73.16
C PRO A 63 -29.49 -5.76 -71.66
N THR A 64 -28.32 -5.34 -71.19
CA THR A 64 -28.14 -4.83 -69.83
C THR A 64 -29.11 -3.69 -69.56
N SER A 65 -29.59 -3.59 -68.32
CA SER A 65 -30.60 -2.62 -67.87
C SER A 65 -32.04 -2.89 -68.38
N THR A 66 -32.30 -4.02 -69.03
CA THR A 66 -33.68 -4.45 -69.32
C THR A 66 -34.42 -4.67 -68.00
N LEU A 67 -35.58 -4.04 -67.82
CA LEU A 67 -36.43 -4.18 -66.63
C LEU A 67 -37.67 -5.03 -66.96
N ILE A 68 -37.96 -6.01 -66.10
CA ILE A 68 -39.15 -6.86 -66.17
C ILE A 68 -39.83 -6.93 -64.80
N TYR A 69 -41.09 -7.32 -64.78
CA TYR A 69 -41.78 -7.76 -63.58
C TYR A 69 -42.06 -9.26 -63.67
N VAL A 70 -41.48 -10.06 -62.78
CA VAL A 70 -41.77 -11.49 -62.70
C VAL A 70 -43.06 -11.68 -61.91
N ASN A 71 -44.13 -12.09 -62.58
CA ASN A 71 -45.47 -12.18 -61.96
C ASN A 71 -45.87 -13.60 -61.53
N ASP A 72 -45.08 -14.62 -61.90
CA ASP A 72 -45.34 -16.01 -61.54
C ASP A 72 -44.03 -16.81 -61.56
N ILE A 73 -43.74 -17.51 -60.46
CA ILE A 73 -42.54 -18.36 -60.31
C ILE A 73 -42.89 -19.86 -60.24
N SER A 74 -44.17 -20.22 -60.34
CA SER A 74 -44.62 -21.62 -60.26
C SER A 74 -44.28 -22.44 -61.51
N ILE A 75 -43.91 -21.77 -62.60
CA ILE A 75 -43.58 -22.38 -63.89
C ILE A 75 -42.15 -21.98 -64.31
N GLY A 76 -41.26 -22.97 -64.39
CA GLY A 76 -39.82 -22.80 -64.68
C GLY A 76 -38.93 -23.23 -63.51
N THR A 77 -37.60 -23.15 -63.69
CA THR A 77 -36.64 -23.47 -62.62
C THR A 77 -35.61 -22.35 -62.52
N ALA A 78 -35.35 -21.84 -61.31
CA ALA A 78 -34.36 -20.79 -61.05
C ALA A 78 -32.93 -21.31 -61.32
N THR A 79 -32.52 -21.24 -62.59
CA THR A 79 -31.23 -21.72 -63.11
C THR A 79 -30.75 -20.82 -64.24
N GLY A 80 -29.46 -20.90 -64.57
CA GLY A 80 -28.86 -20.07 -65.64
C GLY A 80 -29.02 -18.58 -65.34
N ILE A 81 -29.48 -17.82 -66.33
CA ILE A 81 -29.67 -16.35 -66.20
C ILE A 81 -30.83 -15.96 -65.25
N ALA A 82 -31.66 -16.91 -64.83
CA ALA A 82 -32.79 -16.70 -63.92
C ALA A 82 -32.55 -17.25 -62.51
N VAL A 83 -31.30 -17.60 -62.17
CA VAL A 83 -30.94 -18.26 -60.91
C VAL A 83 -31.36 -17.48 -59.65
N ASP A 84 -31.42 -16.15 -59.71
CA ASP A 84 -31.77 -15.30 -58.56
C ASP A 84 -33.27 -14.93 -58.48
N ILE A 85 -34.10 -15.44 -59.39
CA ILE A 85 -35.54 -15.21 -59.37
C ILE A 85 -36.19 -16.20 -58.37
N THR A 86 -36.21 -15.79 -57.10
CA THR A 86 -36.75 -16.60 -55.97
C THR A 86 -38.13 -16.15 -55.50
N SER A 87 -38.64 -15.02 -55.99
CA SER A 87 -39.96 -14.47 -55.68
C SER A 87 -40.52 -13.67 -56.86
N THR A 88 -41.81 -13.36 -56.84
CA THR A 88 -42.40 -12.41 -57.78
C THR A 88 -41.95 -10.99 -57.46
N GLY A 89 -41.63 -10.16 -58.46
CA GLY A 89 -41.15 -8.81 -58.24
C GLY A 89 -40.51 -8.17 -59.47
N PHE A 90 -39.92 -6.98 -59.30
CA PHE A 90 -39.16 -6.32 -60.36
C PHE A 90 -37.75 -6.89 -60.45
N TYR A 91 -37.29 -7.16 -61.66
CA TYR A 91 -35.95 -7.65 -61.96
C TYR A 91 -35.36 -6.85 -63.11
N TYR A 92 -34.09 -6.49 -63.01
CA TYR A 92 -33.33 -5.93 -64.12
C TYR A 92 -32.25 -6.92 -64.57
N PHE A 93 -31.90 -6.89 -65.85
CA PHE A 93 -30.80 -7.69 -66.37
C PHE A 93 -29.47 -6.97 -66.15
N ASP A 94 -28.56 -7.57 -65.40
CA ASP A 94 -27.24 -6.97 -65.08
C ASP A 94 -26.17 -7.20 -66.15
N GLY A 95 -26.53 -7.89 -67.24
CA GLY A 95 -25.61 -8.35 -68.28
C GLY A 95 -25.25 -9.83 -68.18
N THR A 96 -25.51 -10.47 -67.03
CA THR A 96 -25.25 -11.89 -66.78
C THR A 96 -26.50 -12.63 -66.31
N LYS A 97 -27.33 -12.03 -65.48
CA LYS A 97 -28.54 -12.63 -64.89
C LYS A 97 -29.60 -11.58 -64.56
N TRP A 98 -30.78 -12.08 -64.25
CA TRP A 98 -31.88 -11.29 -63.68
C TRP A 98 -31.62 -11.04 -62.20
N THR A 99 -31.34 -9.79 -61.87
CA THR A 99 -31.10 -9.33 -60.51
C THR A 99 -32.33 -8.58 -60.01
N ALA A 100 -32.81 -8.94 -58.83
CA ALA A 100 -33.97 -8.28 -58.23
C ALA A 100 -33.67 -6.79 -58.04
N VAL A 101 -34.61 -5.92 -58.47
CA VAL A 101 -34.61 -4.53 -58.01
C VAL A 101 -35.00 -4.61 -56.54
N ILE A 102 -34.00 -4.55 -55.65
CA ILE A 102 -34.06 -4.81 -54.21
C ILE A 102 -35.47 -4.52 -53.65
N THR A 103 -36.22 -5.57 -53.31
CA THR A 103 -37.52 -5.48 -52.60
C THR A 103 -37.42 -5.87 -51.13
N SER A 104 -36.27 -6.41 -50.71
CA SER A 104 -36.05 -6.77 -49.33
C SER A 104 -35.47 -5.58 -48.57
N ASN A 105 -36.27 -5.03 -47.65
CA ASN A 105 -35.79 -4.28 -46.50
C ASN A 105 -34.93 -5.24 -45.66
N ASN A 106 -33.71 -5.56 -46.09
CA ASN A 106 -32.73 -6.27 -45.27
C ASN A 106 -32.22 -5.28 -44.22
N ASN A 107 -33.13 -4.83 -43.37
CA ASN A 107 -32.97 -3.88 -42.30
C ASN A 107 -32.32 -4.56 -41.09
N ASN A 108 -31.28 -5.35 -41.36
CA ASN A 108 -30.47 -6.04 -40.36
C ASN A 108 -29.38 -5.11 -39.80
N ASP A 109 -29.36 -3.86 -40.25
CA ASP A 109 -28.53 -2.82 -39.69
C ASP A 109 -28.89 -2.56 -38.23
N TRP A 110 -27.89 -2.20 -37.44
CA TRP A 110 -28.13 -1.70 -36.09
C TRP A 110 -28.52 -0.22 -36.18
N HIS A 111 -29.76 0.10 -35.82
CA HIS A 111 -30.27 1.48 -35.86
C HIS A 111 -29.64 2.33 -34.76
N LEU A 112 -29.46 3.63 -35.02
CA LEU A 112 -28.98 4.58 -34.00
C LEU A 112 -29.91 4.68 -32.78
N THR A 113 -31.19 4.37 -32.94
CA THR A 113 -32.20 4.30 -31.87
C THR A 113 -32.38 2.89 -31.30
N GLY A 114 -31.60 1.91 -31.77
CA GLY A 114 -31.72 0.50 -31.43
C GLY A 114 -32.81 -0.25 -32.23
N ASN A 115 -32.77 -1.58 -32.14
CA ASN A 115 -33.66 -2.49 -32.87
C ASN A 115 -34.72 -3.08 -31.91
N THR A 116 -35.94 -3.29 -32.39
CA THR A 116 -37.00 -4.04 -31.67
C THR A 116 -37.13 -5.46 -32.23
N GLY A 117 -37.64 -6.41 -31.44
CA GLY A 117 -37.89 -7.79 -31.91
C GLY A 117 -36.64 -8.64 -32.15
N THR A 118 -35.53 -8.35 -31.47
CA THR A 118 -34.29 -9.12 -31.61
C THR A 118 -34.42 -10.53 -31.00
N ASN A 119 -33.75 -11.49 -31.63
CA ASN A 119 -33.53 -12.84 -31.13
C ASN A 119 -32.04 -13.00 -30.75
N PRO A 120 -31.70 -13.18 -29.46
CA PRO A 120 -30.30 -13.29 -29.01
C PRO A 120 -29.48 -14.42 -29.65
N SER A 121 -30.11 -15.46 -30.22
CA SER A 121 -29.38 -16.53 -30.92
C SER A 121 -28.83 -16.09 -32.28
N ASN A 122 -29.49 -15.11 -32.93
CA ASN A 122 -29.21 -14.74 -34.32
C ASN A 122 -28.90 -13.25 -34.51
N ASN A 123 -29.27 -12.39 -33.56
CA ASN A 123 -29.06 -10.95 -33.61
C ASN A 123 -28.06 -10.52 -32.54
N PHE A 124 -26.89 -10.04 -32.97
CA PHE A 124 -25.82 -9.58 -32.09
C PHE A 124 -25.00 -8.48 -32.77
N ILE A 125 -24.36 -7.64 -31.96
CA ILE A 125 -23.29 -6.74 -32.43
C ILE A 125 -21.98 -7.52 -32.29
N GLY A 126 -21.44 -7.99 -33.39
CA GLY A 126 -20.20 -8.75 -33.38
C GLY A 126 -19.88 -9.42 -34.70
N THR A 127 -19.03 -10.44 -34.64
CA THR A 127 -18.53 -11.19 -35.80
C THR A 127 -18.80 -12.67 -35.62
N SER A 128 -18.99 -13.40 -36.73
CA SER A 128 -19.17 -14.86 -36.75
C SER A 128 -17.92 -15.62 -37.18
N ASP A 129 -16.84 -14.91 -37.50
CA ASP A 129 -15.61 -15.42 -38.11
C ASP A 129 -14.36 -15.20 -37.23
N ASN A 130 -14.57 -14.99 -35.92
CA ASN A 130 -13.53 -14.79 -34.92
C ASN A 130 -12.65 -13.55 -35.15
N GLN A 131 -13.13 -12.57 -35.94
CA GLN A 131 -12.47 -11.28 -36.05
C GLN A 131 -12.80 -10.38 -34.85
N PRO A 132 -11.88 -9.52 -34.38
CA PRO A 132 -12.17 -8.59 -33.29
C PRO A 132 -13.30 -7.62 -33.64
N VAL A 133 -14.15 -7.30 -32.65
CA VAL A 133 -15.09 -6.18 -32.76
C VAL A 133 -14.34 -4.90 -32.39
N VAL A 134 -14.27 -3.93 -33.32
CA VAL A 134 -13.53 -2.68 -33.11
C VAL A 134 -14.49 -1.50 -33.16
N PHE A 135 -14.53 -0.73 -32.08
CA PHE A 135 -15.22 0.55 -31.99
C PHE A 135 -14.24 1.67 -32.34
N LYS A 136 -14.63 2.61 -33.20
CA LYS A 136 -13.78 3.73 -33.63
C LYS A 136 -14.48 5.08 -33.51
N ILE A 137 -13.70 6.12 -33.23
CA ILE A 137 -14.11 7.53 -33.33
C ILE A 137 -13.12 8.21 -34.28
N ASN A 138 -13.60 8.84 -35.35
CA ASN A 138 -12.74 9.48 -36.36
C ASN A 138 -11.62 8.56 -36.89
N ASN A 139 -11.94 7.29 -37.17
CA ASN A 139 -11.00 6.23 -37.57
C ASN A 139 -9.92 5.84 -36.54
N THR A 140 -10.00 6.34 -35.31
CA THR A 140 -9.13 5.97 -34.19
C THR A 140 -9.80 4.91 -33.32
N ASN A 141 -9.06 3.88 -32.89
CA ASN A 141 -9.57 2.85 -31.97
C ASN A 141 -10.07 3.49 -30.67
N ALA A 142 -11.32 3.20 -30.34
CA ALA A 142 -12.03 3.63 -29.14
C ALA A 142 -12.59 2.44 -28.34
N GLY A 143 -12.38 1.23 -28.82
CA GLY A 143 -12.64 -0.01 -28.09
C GLY A 143 -12.39 -1.23 -28.96
N THR A 144 -12.00 -2.33 -28.33
CA THR A 144 -11.69 -3.59 -29.01
C THR A 144 -12.17 -4.75 -28.15
N LEU A 145 -12.95 -5.67 -28.72
CA LEU A 145 -13.20 -6.99 -28.16
C LEU A 145 -12.46 -8.00 -29.05
N SER A 146 -11.28 -8.44 -28.63
CA SER A 146 -10.49 -9.41 -29.41
C SER A 146 -10.63 -10.83 -28.90
N SER A 147 -10.44 -11.78 -29.81
CA SER A 147 -10.48 -13.23 -29.54
C SER A 147 -9.06 -13.83 -29.63
N ILE A 148 -8.96 -15.15 -29.75
CA ILE A 148 -7.74 -15.94 -29.86
C ILE A 148 -6.77 -15.32 -30.90
N PRO A 149 -5.47 -15.23 -30.60
CA PRO A 149 -4.81 -15.66 -29.35
C PRO A 149 -4.78 -14.58 -28.25
N PHE A 150 -5.34 -13.40 -28.50
CA PHE A 150 -5.09 -12.22 -27.68
C PHE A 150 -6.06 -12.03 -26.53
N PHE A 151 -7.37 -12.20 -26.70
CA PHE A 151 -8.35 -12.04 -25.59
C PHE A 151 -8.24 -10.70 -24.85
N ASN A 152 -8.03 -9.60 -25.58
CA ASN A 152 -7.95 -8.24 -25.03
C ASN A 152 -9.32 -7.57 -25.09
N THR A 153 -9.66 -6.80 -24.06
CA THR A 153 -10.89 -6.00 -24.00
C THR A 153 -10.53 -4.54 -23.73
N SER A 154 -10.99 -3.62 -24.57
CA SER A 154 -10.84 -2.19 -24.32
C SER A 154 -12.04 -1.34 -24.68
N PHE A 155 -12.15 -0.21 -23.97
CA PHE A 155 -13.02 0.92 -24.30
C PHE A 155 -12.36 2.24 -23.87
N GLY A 156 -12.36 3.23 -24.74
CA GLY A 156 -11.67 4.51 -24.56
C GLY A 156 -10.85 4.86 -25.79
N LEU A 157 -10.89 6.14 -26.18
CA LEU A 157 -10.12 6.66 -27.31
C LEU A 157 -8.62 6.44 -27.09
N ASN A 158 -7.93 5.95 -28.13
CA ASN A 158 -6.50 5.60 -28.10
C ASN A 158 -6.14 4.47 -27.11
N THR A 159 -7.09 3.64 -26.72
CA THR A 159 -6.74 2.35 -26.10
C THR A 159 -6.09 1.45 -27.16
N PHE A 160 -5.01 0.76 -26.80
CA PHE A 160 -4.31 -0.18 -27.67
C PHE A 160 -3.91 0.40 -29.05
N ALA A 161 -3.24 1.55 -29.06
CA ALA A 161 -2.86 2.27 -30.28
C ALA A 161 -1.84 1.52 -31.16
N TYR A 162 -1.12 0.55 -30.60
CA TYR A 162 -0.19 -0.33 -31.32
C TYR A 162 -0.73 -1.76 -31.40
N ASN A 163 -0.37 -2.50 -32.45
CA ASN A 163 -0.76 -3.91 -32.66
C ASN A 163 -0.28 -4.78 -31.48
N ILE A 164 -1.15 -5.00 -30.51
CA ILE A 164 -0.81 -5.74 -29.30
C ILE A 164 -0.68 -7.22 -29.61
N THR A 165 0.51 -7.76 -29.38
CA THR A 165 0.75 -9.21 -29.41
C THR A 165 0.61 -9.86 -28.03
N GLY A 166 0.63 -9.04 -26.96
CA GLY A 166 0.40 -9.48 -25.59
C GLY A 166 -1.08 -9.81 -25.28
N PRO A 167 -1.39 -11.02 -24.80
CA PRO A 167 -2.78 -11.42 -24.52
C PRO A 167 -3.30 -10.98 -23.14
N LEU A 168 -4.62 -11.09 -22.95
CA LEU A 168 -5.34 -11.00 -21.67
C LEU A 168 -5.28 -9.63 -20.98
N ASN A 169 -5.28 -8.54 -21.75
CA ASN A 169 -5.28 -7.18 -21.23
C ASN A 169 -6.69 -6.57 -21.19
N VAL A 170 -6.95 -5.78 -20.14
CA VAL A 170 -8.17 -4.99 -19.96
C VAL A 170 -7.78 -3.51 -19.95
N ALA A 171 -8.36 -2.69 -20.84
CA ALA A 171 -8.06 -1.25 -20.91
C ALA A 171 -9.33 -0.39 -21.02
N PHE A 172 -9.65 0.34 -19.96
CA PHE A 172 -10.82 1.23 -19.92
C PHE A 172 -10.39 2.66 -19.61
N GLY A 173 -10.53 3.58 -20.56
CA GLY A 173 -10.20 5.00 -20.39
C GLY A 173 -9.37 5.58 -21.53
N PHE A 174 -9.33 6.92 -21.64
CA PHE A 174 -8.52 7.61 -22.65
C PHE A 174 -7.05 7.22 -22.50
N GLN A 175 -6.43 6.72 -23.57
CA GLN A 175 -5.02 6.29 -23.62
C GLN A 175 -4.59 5.23 -22.56
N ALA A 176 -5.53 4.46 -22.01
CA ALA A 176 -5.19 3.32 -21.16
C ALA A 176 -4.43 2.25 -21.97
N LEU A 177 -3.28 1.79 -21.48
CA LEU A 177 -2.38 0.83 -22.15
C LEU A 177 -2.00 1.22 -23.60
N SER A 178 -1.92 2.52 -23.93
CA SER A 178 -1.72 2.94 -25.32
C SER A 178 -0.37 2.52 -25.90
N ALA A 179 0.70 2.45 -25.11
CA ALA A 179 2.04 2.04 -25.55
C ALA A 179 2.34 0.54 -25.37
N ASN A 180 1.37 -0.26 -24.91
CA ASN A 180 1.60 -1.69 -24.68
C ASN A 180 1.82 -2.45 -25.98
N THR A 181 2.91 -3.20 -26.06
CA THR A 181 3.29 -3.96 -27.27
C THR A 181 3.22 -5.48 -27.04
N THR A 182 3.91 -5.96 -26.00
CA THR A 182 4.01 -7.39 -25.66
C THR A 182 3.55 -7.71 -24.24
N GLY A 183 3.31 -6.69 -23.41
CA GLY A 183 2.83 -6.87 -22.05
C GLY A 183 1.49 -7.61 -21.99
N ASN A 184 1.38 -8.59 -21.10
CA ASN A 184 0.22 -9.47 -20.97
C ASN A 184 -0.39 -9.44 -19.57
N ARG A 185 -1.68 -9.80 -19.47
CA ARG A 185 -2.42 -9.91 -18.20
C ARG A 185 -2.48 -8.59 -17.40
N ASN A 186 -2.50 -7.44 -18.06
CA ASN A 186 -2.62 -6.14 -17.39
C ASN A 186 -4.08 -5.69 -17.31
N THR A 187 -4.44 -5.04 -16.20
CA THR A 187 -5.72 -4.32 -16.04
C THR A 187 -5.42 -2.84 -15.90
N ALA A 188 -5.92 -2.01 -16.80
CA ALA A 188 -5.80 -0.57 -16.78
C ALA A 188 -7.18 0.08 -16.85
N ILE A 189 -7.60 0.76 -15.80
CA ILE A 189 -8.91 1.44 -15.72
C ILE A 189 -8.69 2.87 -15.25
N GLY A 190 -8.88 3.84 -16.12
CA GLY A 190 -8.61 5.26 -15.88
C GLY A 190 -7.89 5.90 -17.07
N ALA A 191 -8.01 7.22 -17.22
CA ALA A 191 -7.27 7.92 -18.26
C ALA A 191 -5.76 7.81 -18.00
N SER A 192 -5.02 7.43 -19.04
CA SER A 192 -3.56 7.23 -19.03
C SER A 192 -3.04 6.20 -18.01
N ALA A 193 -3.90 5.32 -17.49
CA ALA A 193 -3.46 4.19 -16.66
C ALA A 193 -2.57 3.23 -17.50
N LEU A 194 -1.38 2.90 -16.97
CA LEU A 194 -0.36 2.09 -17.67
C LEU A 194 0.00 2.60 -19.09
N ASN A 195 -0.09 3.91 -19.33
CA ASN A 195 0.09 4.50 -20.65
C ASN A 195 1.39 4.11 -21.35
N SER A 196 2.50 4.12 -20.60
CA SER A 196 3.87 3.86 -21.09
C SER A 196 4.34 2.43 -20.82
N ASN A 197 3.45 1.52 -20.42
CA ASN A 197 3.84 0.12 -20.23
C ASN A 197 4.14 -0.52 -21.59
N ILE A 198 5.36 -1.03 -21.80
CA ILE A 198 5.78 -1.66 -23.07
C ILE A 198 5.81 -3.20 -22.94
N LEU A 199 6.44 -3.71 -21.87
CA LEU A 199 6.75 -5.13 -21.63
C LEU A 199 6.20 -5.66 -20.30
N GLY A 200 5.65 -4.78 -19.45
CA GLY A 200 5.28 -5.12 -18.08
C GLY A 200 4.06 -6.03 -18.06
N ASN A 201 4.12 -7.09 -17.27
CA ASN A 201 3.08 -8.12 -17.20
C ASN A 201 2.37 -8.11 -15.85
N GLN A 202 1.11 -8.53 -15.81
CA GLN A 202 0.38 -8.76 -14.56
C GLN A 202 0.22 -7.50 -13.68
N ASN A 203 0.17 -6.32 -14.28
CA ASN A 203 -0.08 -5.08 -13.53
C ASN A 203 -1.57 -4.80 -13.40
N THR A 204 -1.98 -4.22 -12.27
CA THR A 204 -3.33 -3.68 -12.06
C THR A 204 -3.21 -2.18 -11.77
N ALA A 205 -3.72 -1.34 -12.65
CA ALA A 205 -3.74 0.10 -12.52
C ALA A 205 -5.18 0.62 -12.61
N ILE A 206 -5.68 1.21 -11.52
CA ILE A 206 -7.04 1.74 -11.45
C ILE A 206 -6.97 3.18 -10.94
N GLY A 207 -7.21 4.16 -11.81
CA GLY A 207 -7.14 5.59 -11.50
C GLY A 207 -6.49 6.40 -12.62
N TYR A 208 -6.71 7.71 -12.61
CA TYR A 208 -6.04 8.63 -13.54
C TYR A 208 -4.52 8.53 -13.34
N GLU A 209 -3.80 8.21 -14.42
CA GLU A 209 -2.33 8.09 -14.46
C GLU A 209 -1.74 7.18 -13.35
N SER A 210 -2.47 6.12 -12.97
CA SER A 210 -1.90 5.09 -12.09
C SER A 210 -0.92 4.22 -12.88
N LEU A 211 0.27 3.97 -12.29
CA LEU A 211 1.35 3.17 -12.89
C LEU A 211 1.79 3.63 -14.30
N THR A 212 1.57 4.89 -14.67
CA THR A 212 1.77 5.41 -16.04
C THR A 212 3.12 5.04 -16.65
N ASN A 213 4.20 5.10 -15.87
CA ASN A 213 5.58 4.91 -16.35
C ASN A 213 6.13 3.49 -16.13
N SER A 214 5.32 2.57 -15.61
CA SER A 214 5.83 1.25 -15.21
C SER A 214 6.09 0.37 -16.43
N THR A 215 7.32 -0.12 -16.56
CA THR A 215 7.75 -1.12 -17.56
C THR A 215 7.93 -2.51 -16.96
N ALA A 216 7.76 -2.63 -15.64
CA ALA A 216 7.94 -3.84 -14.86
C ALA A 216 6.63 -4.61 -14.62
N GLY A 217 6.71 -5.75 -13.94
CA GLY A 217 5.57 -6.65 -13.73
C GLY A 217 5.05 -6.73 -12.30
N ALA A 218 3.84 -7.27 -12.17
CA ALA A 218 3.16 -7.60 -10.91
C ALA A 218 2.93 -6.42 -9.96
N ASN A 219 2.79 -5.20 -10.47
CA ASN A 219 2.48 -4.03 -9.65
C ASN A 219 0.96 -3.78 -9.55
N THR A 220 0.50 -3.34 -8.39
CA THR A 220 -0.89 -2.92 -8.15
C THR A 220 -0.93 -1.45 -7.73
N GLY A 221 -1.42 -0.59 -8.61
CA GLY A 221 -1.68 0.83 -8.37
C GLY A 221 -3.19 1.09 -8.38
N ILE A 222 -3.74 1.59 -7.28
CA ILE A 222 -5.16 1.94 -7.19
C ILE A 222 -5.30 3.33 -6.57
N GLY A 223 -5.72 4.32 -7.36
CA GLY A 223 -5.90 5.71 -6.94
C GLY A 223 -5.34 6.70 -7.97
N TYR A 224 -5.72 7.97 -7.82
CA TYR A 224 -5.19 9.08 -8.62
C TYR A 224 -3.66 9.14 -8.47
N LEU A 225 -2.92 9.01 -9.58
CA LEU A 225 -1.45 9.01 -9.65
C LEU A 225 -0.76 7.93 -8.81
N ALA A 226 -1.45 6.89 -8.35
CA ALA A 226 -0.82 5.84 -7.55
C ALA A 226 0.31 5.15 -8.35
N LEU A 227 1.52 5.10 -7.77
CA LEU A 227 2.75 4.55 -8.35
C LEU A 227 3.15 5.17 -9.71
N ARG A 228 2.72 6.40 -10.02
CA ARG A 228 2.97 7.04 -11.33
C ARG A 228 4.46 7.12 -11.69
N SER A 229 5.36 7.28 -10.72
CA SER A 229 6.81 7.41 -10.93
C SER A 229 7.55 6.07 -11.03
N LEU A 230 6.87 4.94 -10.81
CA LEU A 230 7.51 3.62 -10.84
C LEU A 230 7.92 3.29 -12.27
N THR A 231 9.19 2.94 -12.48
CA THR A 231 9.76 2.58 -13.79
C THR A 231 10.03 1.07 -13.86
N THR A 232 11.06 0.58 -13.17
CA THR A 232 11.55 -0.81 -13.30
C THR A 232 11.27 -1.72 -12.09
N GLY A 233 10.75 -1.17 -10.99
CA GLY A 233 10.42 -1.94 -9.80
C GLY A 233 9.21 -2.86 -10.00
N SER A 234 9.28 -4.08 -9.47
CA SER A 234 8.24 -5.10 -9.61
C SER A 234 7.59 -5.45 -8.26
N ASN A 235 6.38 -6.03 -8.29
CA ASN A 235 5.68 -6.52 -7.09
C ASN A 235 5.35 -5.43 -6.05
N ASN A 236 5.15 -4.18 -6.48
CA ASN A 236 4.78 -3.08 -5.59
C ASN A 236 3.26 -2.95 -5.49
N ILE A 237 2.77 -2.59 -4.31
CA ILE A 237 1.36 -2.27 -4.06
C ILE A 237 1.28 -0.82 -3.59
N GLY A 238 0.55 0.01 -4.31
CA GLY A 238 0.26 1.39 -3.98
C GLY A 238 -1.24 1.65 -4.07
N ILE A 239 -1.90 1.86 -2.94
CA ILE A 239 -3.36 2.05 -2.87
C ILE A 239 -3.66 3.35 -2.13
N GLY A 240 -4.31 4.29 -2.81
CA GLY A 240 -4.71 5.61 -2.30
C GLY A 240 -4.35 6.75 -3.24
N TYR A 241 -4.85 7.95 -2.94
CA TYR A 241 -4.51 9.17 -3.67
C TYR A 241 -3.00 9.43 -3.56
N GLN A 242 -2.30 9.45 -4.71
CA GLN A 242 -0.86 9.64 -4.82
C GLN A 242 -0.01 8.66 -3.99
N ALA A 243 -0.49 7.44 -3.73
CA ALA A 243 0.31 6.42 -3.05
C ALA A 243 1.56 6.06 -3.87
N GLY A 244 2.75 6.28 -3.31
CA GLY A 244 4.04 6.09 -3.99
C GLY A 244 4.36 7.14 -5.06
N PHE A 245 3.57 8.20 -5.19
CA PHE A 245 3.81 9.34 -6.08
C PHE A 245 3.98 10.59 -5.22
N ASP A 246 5.22 11.01 -4.96
CA ASP A 246 5.46 12.07 -3.99
C ASP A 246 5.30 13.47 -4.60
N SER A 247 4.41 14.27 -4.03
CA SER A 247 4.46 15.74 -4.05
C SER A 247 4.10 16.37 -2.69
N ASN A 248 4.62 15.77 -1.61
CA ASN A 248 4.66 16.15 -0.19
C ASN A 248 3.39 16.06 0.69
N ALA A 249 3.45 15.18 1.70
CA ALA A 249 3.84 15.58 3.07
C ALA A 249 4.21 14.34 3.91
N GLY A 250 5.48 13.90 3.80
CA GLY A 250 6.06 12.82 4.62
C GLY A 250 7.12 11.94 3.95
N GLY A 251 7.31 12.05 2.62
CA GLY A 251 8.35 11.37 1.84
C GLY A 251 9.43 12.32 1.31
N THR A 252 10.45 11.78 0.64
CA THR A 252 11.68 12.47 0.17
C THR A 252 11.48 13.43 -1.01
N GLY A 253 10.25 13.76 -1.39
CA GLY A 253 9.90 14.62 -2.52
C GLY A 253 9.93 13.93 -3.89
N VAL A 254 10.17 12.60 -3.93
CA VAL A 254 10.16 11.82 -5.19
C VAL A 254 9.55 10.43 -4.92
N GLY A 255 8.59 10.03 -5.77
CA GLY A 255 7.90 8.74 -5.68
C GLY A 255 8.83 7.53 -5.87
N ILE A 256 8.35 6.32 -5.55
CA ILE A 256 9.11 5.09 -5.79
C ILE A 256 9.44 4.94 -7.28
N THR A 257 10.70 4.63 -7.60
CA THR A 257 11.17 4.56 -9.00
C THR A 257 11.57 3.14 -9.39
N THR A 258 12.51 2.53 -8.66
CA THR A 258 13.10 1.22 -9.03
C THR A 258 12.93 0.15 -7.95
N GLY A 259 12.53 0.53 -6.73
CA GLY A 259 12.29 -0.39 -5.63
C GLY A 259 11.20 -1.43 -5.94
N SER A 260 11.35 -2.64 -5.40
CA SER A 260 10.48 -3.80 -5.62
C SER A 260 9.94 -4.36 -4.30
N ARG A 261 8.79 -5.05 -4.37
CA ARG A 261 8.17 -5.72 -3.21
C ARG A 261 7.80 -4.75 -2.09
N ASN A 262 7.43 -3.52 -2.44
CA ASN A 262 7.06 -2.50 -1.47
C ASN A 262 5.54 -2.35 -1.33
N LEU A 263 5.08 -1.95 -0.14
CA LEU A 263 3.67 -1.71 0.18
C LEU A 263 3.45 -0.26 0.61
N MET A 264 2.53 0.44 -0.04
CA MET A 264 2.10 1.80 0.29
C MET A 264 0.56 1.83 0.31
N LEU A 265 -0.02 2.13 1.47
CA LEU A 265 -1.47 2.18 1.66
C LEU A 265 -1.87 3.48 2.36
N GLY A 266 -2.57 4.35 1.65
CA GLY A 266 -3.09 5.61 2.16
C GLY A 266 -2.91 6.77 1.19
N ILE A 267 -3.31 7.96 1.64
CA ILE A 267 -3.16 9.21 0.88
C ILE A 267 -1.74 9.71 1.04
N ASN A 268 -1.07 10.07 -0.06
CA ASN A 268 0.27 10.64 -0.08
C ASN A 268 1.30 9.80 0.70
N THR A 269 1.17 8.47 0.70
CA THR A 269 2.13 7.58 1.35
C THR A 269 3.37 7.42 0.48
N GLY A 270 4.54 7.78 1.01
CA GLY A 270 5.86 7.55 0.38
C GLY A 270 6.65 6.44 1.07
N LEU A 271 7.84 6.14 0.58
CA LEU A 271 8.78 5.25 1.27
C LEU A 271 10.08 6.01 1.58
N PRO A 272 10.79 5.65 2.67
CA PRO A 272 12.05 6.31 3.03
C PRO A 272 13.13 6.24 1.95
N ASP A 273 13.11 5.21 1.11
CA ASP A 273 14.05 5.00 0.02
C ASP A 273 13.26 4.61 -1.23
N GLN A 274 13.55 5.28 -2.35
CA GLN A 274 12.81 5.12 -3.61
C GLN A 274 13.28 3.93 -4.45
N THR A 275 14.43 3.38 -4.09
CA THR A 275 15.15 2.33 -4.82
C THR A 275 15.24 1.04 -4.03
N ALA A 276 15.02 1.09 -2.72
CA ALA A 276 15.06 -0.09 -1.87
C ALA A 276 13.81 -0.99 -2.02
N ASN A 277 13.98 -2.20 -1.51
CA ASN A 277 12.99 -3.26 -1.61
C ASN A 277 12.42 -3.61 -0.24
N ASN A 278 11.26 -4.27 -0.23
CA ASN A 278 10.65 -4.85 0.97
C ASN A 278 10.38 -3.82 2.09
N GLN A 279 9.95 -2.63 1.70
CA GLN A 279 9.51 -1.58 2.59
C GLN A 279 7.98 -1.53 2.65
N MET A 280 7.45 -1.08 3.79
CA MET A 280 6.02 -0.88 4.00
C MET A 280 5.76 0.51 4.56
N ASN A 281 4.70 1.16 4.10
CA ASN A 281 4.10 2.33 4.71
C ASN A 281 2.58 2.22 4.65
N ILE A 282 1.94 2.31 5.81
CA ILE A 282 0.49 2.40 5.96
C ILE A 282 0.17 3.72 6.66
N GLY A 283 -0.47 4.63 5.92
CA GLY A 283 -1.00 5.90 6.42
C GLY A 283 0.05 6.87 6.98
N ASN A 284 1.32 6.73 6.61
CA ASN A 284 2.45 7.50 7.16
C ASN A 284 2.62 7.33 8.69
N ILE A 285 2.11 6.22 9.25
CA ILE A 285 2.14 5.93 10.68
C ILE A 285 2.83 4.60 10.93
N ILE A 286 2.47 3.57 10.17
CA ILE A 286 3.05 2.23 10.31
C ILE A 286 4.05 2.04 9.18
N PHE A 287 5.31 1.83 9.53
CA PHE A 287 6.38 1.57 8.58
C PHE A 287 6.94 0.18 8.78
N GLY A 288 7.41 -0.43 7.71
CA GLY A 288 8.12 -1.70 7.77
C GLY A 288 9.43 -1.63 6.99
N THR A 289 10.47 -2.23 7.54
CA THR A 289 11.76 -2.45 6.87
C THR A 289 12.05 -3.94 6.81
N ASP A 290 12.60 -4.40 5.70
CA ASP A 290 12.88 -5.82 5.44
C ASP A 290 11.66 -6.75 5.68
N VAL A 291 10.46 -6.32 5.28
CA VAL A 291 9.23 -7.12 5.37
C VAL A 291 9.19 -8.23 4.30
N ASN A 292 10.19 -9.11 4.32
CA ASN A 292 10.44 -10.17 3.33
C ASN A 292 10.48 -11.58 3.92
N GLY A 293 9.86 -11.77 5.09
CA GLY A 293 9.74 -13.08 5.72
C GLY A 293 8.87 -14.06 4.93
N THR A 294 8.95 -15.33 5.31
CA THR A 294 8.01 -16.37 4.87
C THR A 294 7.04 -16.71 6.00
N LEU A 295 6.01 -17.51 5.72
CA LEU A 295 5.10 -18.00 6.75
C LEU A 295 5.82 -18.79 7.85
N ALA A 296 6.84 -19.57 7.49
CA ALA A 296 7.64 -20.36 8.43
C ALA A 296 8.69 -19.52 9.17
N THR A 297 9.19 -18.46 8.54
CA THR A 297 10.24 -17.59 9.08
C THR A 297 9.89 -16.12 8.89
N PRO A 298 8.96 -15.56 9.69
CA PRO A 298 8.60 -14.16 9.61
C PRO A 298 9.80 -13.26 9.90
N LYS A 299 10.06 -12.29 9.03
CA LYS A 299 11.18 -11.34 9.08
C LYS A 299 10.68 -9.92 8.84
N GLY A 300 11.44 -8.95 9.33
CA GLY A 300 11.19 -7.52 9.17
C GLY A 300 10.94 -6.86 10.52
N ASN A 301 11.15 -5.55 10.51
CA ASN A 301 10.88 -4.66 11.63
C ASN A 301 9.66 -3.80 11.30
N VAL A 302 8.80 -3.59 12.29
CA VAL A 302 7.63 -2.71 12.18
C VAL A 302 7.81 -1.54 13.13
N GLY A 303 7.76 -0.34 12.58
CA GLY A 303 7.76 0.93 13.29
C GLY A 303 6.36 1.52 13.32
N ILE A 304 5.92 2.00 14.48
CA ILE A 304 4.73 2.85 14.61
C ILE A 304 5.23 4.23 15.04
N GLY A 305 5.01 5.24 14.19
CA GLY A 305 5.54 6.59 14.39
C GLY A 305 7.04 6.75 14.08
N THR A 306 7.69 5.71 13.54
CA THR A 306 9.10 5.76 13.09
C THR A 306 9.24 5.01 11.78
N SER A 307 9.95 5.61 10.81
CA SER A 307 10.16 5.03 9.47
C SER A 307 11.41 4.16 9.37
N ALA A 308 12.22 4.09 10.42
CA ALA A 308 13.46 3.33 10.47
C ALA A 308 13.55 2.49 11.76
N PRO A 309 12.63 1.53 11.97
CA PRO A 309 12.61 0.72 13.18
C PRO A 309 13.87 -0.17 13.30
N THR A 310 14.49 -0.11 14.47
CA THR A 310 15.71 -0.85 14.85
C THR A 310 15.40 -2.19 15.53
N ALA A 311 14.20 -2.33 16.08
CA ALA A 311 13.69 -3.56 16.68
C ALA A 311 12.51 -4.13 15.87
N ARG A 312 12.15 -5.40 16.14
CA ARG A 312 11.03 -6.07 15.44
C ARG A 312 9.72 -5.30 15.55
N LEU A 313 9.48 -4.69 16.70
CA LEU A 313 8.41 -3.73 16.93
C LEU A 313 9.01 -2.54 17.66
N GLU A 314 8.90 -1.35 17.07
CA GLU A 314 9.32 -0.10 17.68
C GLU A 314 8.14 0.88 17.63
N VAL A 315 7.75 1.42 18.79
CA VAL A 315 6.65 2.38 18.90
C VAL A 315 7.21 3.70 19.40
N ALA A 316 7.37 4.65 18.49
CA ALA A 316 7.90 5.98 18.77
C ALA A 316 6.77 6.98 18.98
N SER A 317 6.75 7.64 20.15
CA SER A 317 5.78 8.70 20.45
C SER A 317 6.07 10.03 19.72
N GLY A 318 7.27 10.17 19.15
CA GLY A 318 7.79 11.43 18.62
C GLY A 318 8.23 12.45 19.69
N THR A 319 8.09 12.12 20.99
CA THR A 319 8.47 13.01 22.11
C THR A 319 9.47 12.32 23.03
N THR A 320 10.64 12.93 23.22
CA THR A 320 11.71 12.41 24.09
C THR A 320 11.18 12.11 25.50
N GLY A 321 11.54 10.94 26.02
CA GLY A 321 11.13 10.49 27.37
C GLY A 321 9.67 10.03 27.49
N THR A 322 8.89 10.06 26.41
CA THR A 322 7.50 9.59 26.40
C THR A 322 7.40 8.26 25.67
N SER A 323 6.88 7.23 26.34
CA SER A 323 6.60 5.93 25.71
C SER A 323 5.55 6.08 24.61
N GLY A 324 5.76 5.42 23.47
CA GLY A 324 4.73 5.27 22.44
C GLY A 324 3.61 4.28 22.82
N LEU A 325 3.78 3.54 23.92
CA LEU A 325 2.86 2.52 24.39
C LEU A 325 2.09 3.01 25.63
N LYS A 326 0.76 2.98 25.55
CA LYS A 326 -0.15 3.24 26.67
C LYS A 326 -1.15 2.09 26.79
N PHE A 327 -1.19 1.45 27.96
CA PHE A 327 -2.26 0.51 28.28
C PHE A 327 -3.40 1.27 28.97
N THR A 328 -4.62 1.11 28.48
CA THR A 328 -5.82 1.68 29.10
C THR A 328 -6.61 0.56 29.80
N ASN A 329 -7.31 0.89 30.89
CA ASN A 329 -8.15 -0.04 31.65
C ASN A 329 -7.41 -1.26 32.25
N ILE A 330 -6.13 -1.14 32.60
CA ILE A 330 -5.48 -2.14 33.48
C ILE A 330 -5.97 -1.88 34.91
N ASN A 331 -7.11 -2.44 35.26
CA ASN A 331 -7.66 -2.49 36.62
C ASN A 331 -7.06 -3.67 37.39
N ASN A 332 -5.74 -3.73 37.52
CA ASN A 332 -5.13 -4.83 38.27
C ASN A 332 -5.29 -4.60 39.78
N THR A 333 -6.34 -5.17 40.37
CA THR A 333 -6.52 -5.27 41.83
C THR A 333 -5.74 -6.45 42.43
N THR A 334 -5.10 -7.27 41.59
CA THR A 334 -4.28 -8.40 42.02
C THR A 334 -2.89 -7.88 42.36
N ALA A 335 -2.50 -8.00 43.63
CA ALA A 335 -1.14 -7.67 44.05
C ALA A 335 -0.12 -8.45 43.21
N THR A 336 0.94 -7.78 42.77
CA THR A 336 2.07 -8.45 42.14
C THR A 336 2.64 -9.50 43.10
N THR A 337 3.04 -10.65 42.58
CA THR A 337 3.67 -11.69 43.41
C THR A 337 4.93 -11.13 44.06
N GLN A 338 5.22 -11.51 45.32
CA GLN A 338 6.55 -11.24 45.91
C GLN A 338 7.61 -11.71 44.92
N ASN A 339 8.57 -10.83 44.59
CA ASN A 339 9.66 -11.06 43.64
C ASN A 339 9.32 -10.94 42.15
N ALA A 340 8.15 -10.40 41.75
CA ALA A 340 7.95 -10.00 40.36
C ALA A 340 8.90 -8.84 40.01
N ALA A 341 9.81 -9.06 39.06
CA ALA A 341 10.74 -8.02 38.63
C ALA A 341 10.00 -6.98 37.76
N ALA A 342 10.26 -5.71 38.01
CA ALA A 342 9.69 -4.62 37.21
C ALA A 342 10.28 -4.63 35.79
N LEU A 343 9.50 -4.24 34.79
CA LEU A 343 10.03 -3.93 33.47
C LEU A 343 10.55 -2.48 33.49
N GLY A 344 11.80 -2.29 33.08
CA GLY A 344 12.43 -0.99 32.86
C GLY A 344 12.84 -0.82 31.39
N VAL A 345 13.53 0.29 31.10
CA VAL A 345 14.16 0.53 29.80
C VAL A 345 15.66 0.78 29.98
N ASP A 346 16.48 0.26 29.09
CA ASP A 346 17.93 0.51 29.09
C ASP A 346 18.29 1.85 28.42
N ALA A 347 19.58 2.20 28.40
CA ALA A 347 20.07 3.44 27.79
C ALA A 347 19.86 3.52 26.27
N THR A 348 19.56 2.40 25.62
CA THR A 348 19.22 2.29 24.19
C THR A 348 17.72 2.20 23.94
N GLY A 349 16.89 2.25 24.99
CA GLY A 349 15.43 2.21 24.91
C GLY A 349 14.82 0.80 24.85
N ASN A 350 15.61 -0.27 25.00
CA ASN A 350 15.05 -1.63 25.02
C ASN A 350 14.33 -1.90 26.34
N VAL A 351 13.22 -2.65 26.28
CA VAL A 351 12.54 -3.17 27.47
C VAL A 351 13.42 -4.24 28.12
N VAL A 352 13.79 -4.01 29.37
CA VAL A 352 14.63 -4.92 30.16
C VAL A 352 13.96 -5.26 31.48
N VAL A 353 14.29 -6.41 32.06
CA VAL A 353 13.91 -6.70 33.43
C VAL A 353 14.79 -5.84 34.34
N GLN A 354 14.18 -4.96 35.13
CA GLN A 354 14.87 -4.16 36.12
C GLN A 354 15.29 -5.09 37.25
N ASN A 355 16.55 -5.52 37.22
CA ASN A 355 17.12 -6.34 38.27
C ASN A 355 17.25 -5.47 39.53
N THR A 356 16.30 -5.56 40.44
CA THR A 356 16.47 -5.07 41.81
C THR A 356 17.51 -6.00 42.43
N ALA A 357 18.76 -5.54 42.52
CA ALA A 357 19.82 -6.33 43.14
C ALA A 357 19.35 -6.75 44.54
N PRO A 358 19.44 -8.05 44.91
CA PRO A 358 19.06 -8.49 46.24
C PRO A 358 19.88 -7.71 47.28
N LEU A 359 19.24 -7.33 48.38
CA LEU A 359 19.90 -6.73 49.55
C LEU A 359 21.12 -7.59 49.93
N THR A 360 22.32 -7.07 49.73
CA THR A 360 23.56 -7.82 49.99
C THR A 360 24.01 -7.54 51.42
N THR A 361 23.56 -8.33 52.39
CA THR A 361 24.07 -8.24 53.77
C THR A 361 25.48 -8.83 53.85
N ASN A 362 26.47 -8.06 54.32
CA ASN A 362 27.84 -8.54 54.52
C ASN A 362 28.17 -8.59 56.02
N PHE A 363 28.41 -9.79 56.55
CA PHE A 363 28.84 -9.97 57.95
C PHE A 363 30.37 -9.84 58.06
N LYS A 364 30.86 -8.98 58.96
CA LYS A 364 32.29 -8.87 59.31
C LYS A 364 32.42 -8.78 60.84
N SER A 365 33.45 -9.39 61.42
CA SER A 365 33.66 -9.40 62.88
C SER A 365 35.13 -9.24 63.21
N PHE A 366 35.45 -8.67 64.38
CA PHE A 366 36.81 -8.56 64.92
C PHE A 366 36.79 -8.73 66.43
N SER A 367 37.76 -9.43 67.01
CA SER A 367 37.87 -9.53 68.46
C SER A 367 38.44 -8.24 69.06
N ILE A 368 38.01 -7.83 70.26
CA ILE A 368 38.62 -6.73 71.04
C ILE A 368 39.05 -7.30 72.39
N ASN A 369 40.31 -7.70 72.53
CA ASN A 369 40.80 -8.26 73.78
C ASN A 369 41.23 -7.15 74.77
N ALA A 370 40.87 -7.26 76.05
CA ALA A 370 41.35 -6.38 77.11
C ALA A 370 42.88 -6.43 77.31
N SER A 371 43.54 -7.52 76.92
CA SER A 371 44.96 -7.78 77.18
C SER A 371 45.88 -7.84 75.95
N SER A 372 45.36 -7.75 74.72
CA SER A 372 46.19 -7.75 73.51
C SER A 372 45.62 -6.88 72.40
N ALA A 373 46.49 -6.11 71.74
CA ALA A 373 46.08 -5.22 70.66
C ALA A 373 45.55 -6.01 69.45
N THR A 374 44.36 -5.63 68.99
CA THR A 374 43.68 -6.22 67.82
C THR A 374 43.33 -5.12 66.82
N SER A 375 43.29 -5.45 65.54
CA SER A 375 42.86 -4.51 64.49
C SER A 375 41.34 -4.63 64.31
N SER A 376 40.63 -3.54 64.58
CA SER A 376 39.17 -3.41 64.48
C SER A 376 38.69 -2.85 63.13
N LEU A 377 39.61 -2.77 62.16
CA LEU A 377 39.37 -2.08 60.90
C LEU A 377 38.46 -2.89 59.97
N ILE A 378 37.34 -2.28 59.56
CA ILE A 378 36.39 -2.85 58.61
C ILE A 378 36.13 -1.86 57.47
N THR A 379 36.41 -2.31 56.24
CA THR A 379 36.13 -1.58 55.00
C THR A 379 34.80 -2.02 54.38
N ILE A 380 33.95 -1.05 54.02
CA ILE A 380 32.61 -1.27 53.47
C ILE A 380 32.30 -0.19 52.44
N GLY A 381 32.19 -0.58 51.18
CA GLY A 381 32.02 0.37 50.08
C GLY A 381 33.13 1.42 50.08
N SER A 382 32.75 2.69 50.00
CA SER A 382 33.66 3.84 50.08
C SER A 382 34.08 4.26 51.50
N LEU A 383 33.70 3.51 52.54
CA LEU A 383 33.91 3.88 53.94
C LEU A 383 34.72 2.82 54.70
N GLU A 384 35.47 3.27 55.71
CA GLU A 384 36.17 2.42 56.66
C GLU A 384 35.80 2.79 58.08
N PHE A 385 35.47 1.78 58.88
CA PHE A 385 35.10 1.92 60.28
C PHE A 385 36.14 1.23 61.15
N ARG A 386 36.44 1.79 62.31
CA ARG A 386 37.25 1.13 63.33
C ARG A 386 36.83 1.52 64.73
N TYR A 387 37.11 0.63 65.66
CA TYR A 387 37.13 0.95 67.08
C TYR A 387 38.56 1.38 67.47
N PRO A 388 38.80 2.64 67.88
CA PRO A 388 40.13 3.24 67.92
C PRO A 388 41.04 2.71 69.03
N THR A 389 40.48 2.12 70.10
CA THR A 389 41.30 1.58 71.20
C THR A 389 41.65 0.12 70.93
N THR A 390 42.88 -0.24 71.26
CA THR A 390 43.42 -1.61 71.13
C THR A 390 43.14 -2.47 72.36
N THR A 391 42.63 -1.87 73.43
CA THR A 391 42.21 -2.53 74.68
C THR A 391 40.88 -1.94 75.15
N CYS A 392 40.07 -2.76 75.81
CA CYS A 392 38.82 -2.32 76.39
C CYS A 392 39.01 -1.90 77.86
N THR A 393 39.31 -0.62 78.09
CA THR A 393 39.54 -0.07 79.44
C THR A 393 38.81 1.25 79.69
N THR A 394 38.08 1.76 78.71
CA THR A 394 37.46 3.09 78.74
C THR A 394 35.94 2.99 78.69
N THR A 395 35.27 3.85 79.47
CA THR A 395 33.80 3.96 79.53
C THR A 395 33.23 4.88 78.44
N GLN A 396 34.09 5.53 77.66
CA GLN A 396 33.69 6.50 76.63
C GLN A 396 34.63 6.44 75.42
N THR A 397 34.32 5.59 74.45
CA THR A 397 35.05 5.48 73.17
C THR A 397 34.10 5.69 72.00
N TYR A 398 34.56 6.30 70.92
CA TYR A 398 33.75 6.52 69.72
C TYR A 398 34.20 5.62 68.57
N ILE A 399 33.25 5.14 67.76
CA ILE A 399 33.60 4.52 66.48
C ILE A 399 34.16 5.60 65.58
N GLN A 400 35.28 5.28 64.93
CA GLN A 400 35.88 6.15 63.95
C GLN A 400 35.49 5.73 62.55
N VAL A 401 35.25 6.71 61.69
CA VAL A 401 34.97 6.51 60.27
C VAL A 401 35.93 7.34 59.42
N ARG A 402 36.32 6.81 58.27
CA ARG A 402 36.99 7.55 57.20
C ARG A 402 36.46 7.16 55.83
N SER A 403 36.69 8.02 54.85
CA SER A 403 36.47 7.75 53.44
C SER A 403 37.68 7.04 52.84
N THR A 404 37.47 5.95 52.12
CA THR A 404 38.52 5.23 51.38
C THR A 404 38.73 5.78 49.98
N SER A 405 37.83 6.65 49.49
CA SER A 405 37.89 7.20 48.13
C SER A 405 38.89 8.36 47.96
N GLY A 406 39.56 8.79 49.03
CA GLY A 406 40.45 9.95 49.03
C GLY A 406 39.73 11.31 48.95
N ALA A 407 38.39 11.33 48.92
CA ALA A 407 37.57 12.54 48.93
C ALA A 407 36.66 12.58 50.17
N ASN A 408 36.28 13.78 50.59
CA ASN A 408 35.29 13.97 51.65
C ASN A 408 33.92 13.42 51.19
N ASN A 409 33.28 12.62 52.03
CA ASN A 409 31.96 12.04 51.80
C ASN A 409 31.01 12.64 52.83
N LEU A 410 30.07 13.47 52.39
CA LEU A 410 29.09 14.11 53.29
C LEU A 410 28.04 13.07 53.70
N GLY A 411 28.22 12.33 54.78
CA GLY A 411 27.18 11.39 55.23
C GLY A 411 26.02 12.12 55.92
N VAL A 412 24.79 12.01 55.42
CA VAL A 412 23.62 12.40 56.23
C VAL A 412 23.32 11.27 57.20
N GLN A 413 23.54 11.56 58.47
CA GLN A 413 23.27 10.66 59.58
C GLN A 413 21.83 10.84 60.02
N HIS A 414 21.01 9.79 59.88
CA HIS A 414 19.54 9.92 60.04
C HIS A 414 19.00 9.44 61.40
N ALA A 415 19.68 8.50 62.06
CA ALA A 415 19.25 7.96 63.35
C ALA A 415 20.41 7.26 64.06
N MET A 416 20.50 7.47 65.36
CA MET A 416 21.44 6.82 66.26
C MET A 416 20.68 6.20 67.42
N PHE A 417 20.95 4.92 67.69
CA PHE A 417 20.39 4.22 68.83
C PHE A 417 21.52 3.58 69.62
N LEU A 418 21.63 3.91 70.91
CA LEU A 418 22.51 3.23 71.85
C LEU A 418 21.65 2.41 72.82
N THR A 419 22.05 1.18 73.10
CA THR A 419 21.65 0.46 74.31
C THR A 419 22.87 -0.01 75.06
N ALA A 420 22.98 0.38 76.33
CA ALA A 420 23.80 -0.29 77.33
C ALA A 420 22.89 -1.03 78.31
N GLN A 421 23.41 -1.98 79.10
CA GLN A 421 22.63 -2.78 80.05
C GLN A 421 21.64 -1.97 80.93
N ASN A 422 21.85 -0.66 81.12
CA ASN A 422 21.02 0.20 81.98
C ASN A 422 20.53 1.52 81.34
N THR A 423 20.82 1.81 80.08
CA THR A 423 20.38 3.06 79.42
C THR A 423 20.19 2.88 77.92
N SER A 424 19.10 3.44 77.38
CA SER A 424 18.89 3.56 75.93
C SER A 424 18.64 5.01 75.55
N SER A 425 19.31 5.51 74.51
CA SER A 425 19.13 6.88 74.02
C SER A 425 19.02 6.93 72.51
N PHE A 426 18.05 7.69 72.01
CA PHE A 426 17.99 8.11 70.62
C PHE A 426 18.64 9.47 70.47
N VAL A 427 19.57 9.61 69.53
CA VAL A 427 20.22 10.90 69.24
C VAL A 427 19.83 11.33 67.83
N ASN A 428 19.20 12.51 67.73
CA ASN A 428 18.96 13.16 66.44
C ASN A 428 20.25 13.84 65.98
N THR A 429 20.69 13.59 64.74
CA THR A 429 22.04 13.97 64.31
C THR A 429 22.06 15.00 63.19
N THR A 430 23.04 15.88 63.25
CA THR A 430 23.49 16.75 62.16
C THR A 430 24.31 15.95 61.14
N PRO A 431 24.36 16.37 59.85
CA PRO A 431 25.24 15.76 58.86
C PRO A 431 26.69 15.70 59.34
N ILE A 432 27.38 14.58 59.09
CA ILE A 432 28.80 14.40 59.39
C ILE A 432 29.61 14.34 58.10
N THR A 433 30.61 15.20 57.98
CA THR A 433 31.57 15.13 56.86
C THR A 433 32.60 14.06 57.17
N VAL A 434 32.56 12.95 56.45
CA VAL A 434 33.57 11.88 56.58
C VAL A 434 34.77 12.22 55.69
N THR A 435 35.94 12.44 56.30
CA THR A 435 37.19 12.79 55.59
C THR A 435 38.03 11.53 55.30
N PRO A 436 39.11 11.63 54.50
CA PRO A 436 40.06 10.53 54.30
C PRO A 436 40.89 10.15 55.56
N THR A 437 40.80 10.95 56.61
CA THR A 437 41.40 10.66 57.93
C THR A 437 40.32 10.14 58.89
N PHE A 438 40.69 9.24 59.80
CA PHE A 438 39.74 8.77 60.81
C PHE A 438 39.26 9.91 61.70
N ALA A 439 37.94 10.03 61.86
CA ALA A 439 37.29 10.95 62.77
C ALA A 439 36.26 10.21 63.63
N ASP A 440 36.09 10.66 64.87
CA ASP A 440 35.14 10.09 65.83
C ASP A 440 33.69 10.42 65.43
N ILE A 441 32.80 9.45 65.56
CA ILE A 441 31.35 9.67 65.54
C ILE A 441 30.91 10.07 66.96
N THR A 442 31.16 11.33 67.30
CA THR A 442 31.14 11.86 68.69
C THR A 442 29.78 11.85 69.40
N SER A 443 28.69 11.57 68.70
CA SER A 443 27.33 11.52 69.26
C SER A 443 26.91 10.14 69.82
N LEU A 444 27.75 9.11 69.69
CA LEU A 444 27.49 7.78 70.26
C LEU A 444 28.74 7.24 70.99
N PRO A 445 28.94 7.59 72.27
CA PRO A 445 29.96 6.95 73.08
C PRO A 445 29.57 5.49 73.33
N LEU A 446 30.47 4.58 73.00
CA LEU A 446 30.40 3.18 73.36
C LEU A 446 31.12 2.96 74.67
N ASN A 447 30.45 2.27 75.59
CA ASN A 447 31.05 1.77 76.81
C ASN A 447 31.46 0.32 76.55
N CYS A 448 32.75 0.02 76.55
CA CYS A 448 33.16 -1.37 76.30
C CYS A 448 33.19 -2.21 77.59
N VAL A 449 33.09 -1.59 78.77
CA VAL A 449 33.01 -2.29 80.07
C VAL A 449 31.57 -2.57 80.51
N GLN A 450 30.58 -2.20 79.69
CA GLN A 450 29.18 -2.57 79.82
C GLN A 450 28.64 -2.86 78.43
N ASP A 451 28.14 -4.07 78.15
CA ASP A 451 27.60 -4.46 76.83
C ASP A 451 26.89 -3.31 76.12
N SER A 452 27.46 -2.82 75.01
CA SER A 452 26.98 -1.65 74.28
C SER A 452 26.68 -1.99 72.83
N HIS A 453 25.50 -1.57 72.37
CA HIS A 453 25.08 -1.66 70.98
C HIS A 453 24.81 -0.27 70.41
N ALA A 454 25.37 0.03 69.23
CA ALA A 454 25.11 1.25 68.50
C ALA A 454 24.69 0.98 67.05
N GLN A 455 23.58 1.57 66.60
CA GLN A 455 23.19 1.57 65.19
C GLN A 455 23.34 2.96 64.57
N PHE A 456 23.81 3.00 63.32
CA PHE A 456 23.98 4.21 62.51
C PHE A 456 23.46 3.97 61.10
N ASN A 457 22.74 4.94 60.55
CA ASN A 457 22.37 4.95 59.13
C ASN A 457 23.07 6.10 58.40
N PHE A 458 23.76 5.81 57.30
CA PHE A 458 24.45 6.79 56.45
C PHE A 458 23.95 6.70 55.02
N PHE A 459 23.95 7.83 54.32
CA PHE A 459 23.91 7.86 52.86
C PHE A 459 25.26 8.35 52.35
N SER A 460 25.92 7.57 51.48
CA SER A 460 27.11 8.08 50.79
C SER A 460 26.72 8.75 49.48
N TYR A 461 27.15 9.99 49.29
CA TYR A 461 26.99 10.67 48.00
C TYR A 461 28.01 10.21 46.96
N THR A 462 29.17 9.68 47.39
CA THR A 462 30.21 9.17 46.51
C THR A 462 29.77 7.94 45.73
N ASP A 463 29.12 6.97 46.39
CA ASP A 463 28.67 5.73 45.76
C ASP A 463 27.13 5.56 45.73
N ARG A 464 26.39 6.59 46.15
CA ARG A 464 24.92 6.66 46.17
C ARG A 464 24.24 5.52 46.91
N THR A 465 24.88 5.02 47.98
CA THR A 465 24.41 3.84 48.75
C THR A 465 23.95 4.24 50.15
N PHE A 466 22.88 3.61 50.65
CA PHE A 466 22.49 3.66 52.07
C PHE A 466 23.20 2.54 52.85
N TYR A 467 23.84 2.93 53.94
CA TYR A 467 24.55 2.05 54.86
C TYR A 467 23.81 2.00 56.19
N ARG A 468 23.45 0.80 56.67
CA ARG A 468 23.01 0.58 58.05
C ARG A 468 24.08 -0.21 58.80
N VAL A 469 24.81 0.48 59.66
CA VAL A 469 25.91 -0.09 60.46
C VAL A 469 25.40 -0.33 61.87
N ASN A 470 25.53 -1.55 62.37
CA ASN A 470 25.27 -1.92 63.76
C ASN A 470 26.58 -2.38 64.40
N VAL A 471 26.92 -1.79 65.53
CA VAL A 471 28.13 -2.08 66.29
C VAL A 471 27.70 -2.69 67.60
N ASN A 472 28.23 -3.85 67.93
CA ASN A 472 28.02 -4.53 69.20
C ASN A 472 29.37 -4.68 69.89
N ILE A 473 29.46 -4.28 71.15
CA ILE A 473 30.63 -4.50 71.98
C ILE A 473 30.14 -5.19 73.24
N ALA A 474 30.59 -6.42 73.47
CA ALA A 474 30.30 -7.12 74.73
C ALA A 474 31.42 -6.86 75.73
N ASP A 475 31.05 -6.61 76.99
CA ASP A 475 32.01 -6.66 78.08
C ASP A 475 32.39 -8.14 78.29
N GLY A 476 33.69 -8.40 78.45
CA GLY A 476 34.18 -9.77 78.59
C GLY A 476 33.98 -10.30 80.00
N ASP A 477 32.81 -10.08 80.62
CA ASP A 477 32.52 -10.66 81.92
C ASP A 477 32.64 -12.20 81.86
N SER A 478 32.95 -12.79 83.01
CA SER A 478 33.48 -14.16 83.14
C SER A 478 32.51 -15.30 82.79
N LEU A 479 31.49 -15.07 81.94
CA LEU A 479 30.53 -16.04 81.43
C LEU A 479 31.02 -16.82 80.18
N GLY A 480 32.30 -16.70 79.82
CA GLY A 480 32.97 -17.62 78.88
C GLY A 480 33.13 -17.14 77.44
N PHE A 481 32.68 -15.92 77.13
CA PHE A 481 33.07 -15.22 75.91
C PHE A 481 34.10 -14.16 76.30
N GLY A 482 35.41 -14.43 76.17
CA GLY A 482 36.41 -13.36 76.33
C GLY A 482 36.01 -12.16 75.46
N ALA A 483 36.20 -10.92 75.91
CA ALA A 483 35.67 -9.71 75.27
C ALA A 483 35.68 -9.78 73.72
N LEU A 484 34.52 -10.01 73.11
CA LEU A 484 34.34 -10.14 71.67
C LEU A 484 33.46 -8.97 71.21
N GLY A 485 34.06 -8.03 70.50
CA GLY A 485 33.31 -7.03 69.74
C GLY A 485 32.83 -7.62 68.41
N TYR A 486 31.75 -7.10 67.85
CA TYR A 486 31.26 -7.46 66.51
C TYR A 486 30.67 -6.21 65.84
N ILE A 487 30.99 -5.95 64.57
CA ILE A 487 30.30 -4.90 63.80
C ILE A 487 29.49 -5.55 62.68
N PHE A 488 28.18 -5.57 62.83
CA PHE A 488 27.25 -6.00 61.79
C PHE A 488 26.95 -4.84 60.83
N VAL A 489 27.03 -5.04 59.51
CA VAL A 489 26.62 -4.01 58.56
C VAL A 489 25.65 -4.57 57.52
N GLU A 490 24.47 -3.98 57.49
CA GLU A 490 23.46 -4.19 56.45
C GLU A 490 23.64 -3.12 55.37
N LEU A 491 23.75 -3.56 54.11
CA LEU A 491 23.89 -2.69 52.94
C LEU A 491 22.56 -2.61 52.21
N GLN A 492 22.10 -1.39 51.93
CA GLN A 492 20.93 -1.13 51.11
C GLN A 492 21.32 -0.18 49.97
N ARG A 493 21.41 -0.72 48.75
CA ARG A 493 21.87 0.03 47.58
C ARG A 493 20.72 0.63 46.80
#